data_AF-A0A3D2DLN6-F1
#
_entry.id   AF-A0A3D2DLN6-F1
#
_cell.length_a   1.000
_cell.length_b   1.000
_cell.length_c   1.000
_cell.angle_alpha   90.00
_cell.angle_beta   90.00
_cell.angle_gamma   90.00
#
_symmetry.space_group_name_H-M   'P 1'
#
loop_
_entity.id
_entity.type
_entity.pdbx_description
1 polymer ?
#
loop_
_entity_poly.entity_id
_entity_poly.type
_entity_poly.pdbx_seq_one_letter_code
_entity_poly.pdbx_strand_id
1 'polypeptide(L)' 'MNIYLAGDSIVQNYTDEEFIAGWGQYLPYYVNKDARVINYAKGGRSSRLFINEGRFDELEKNIKAGDYLLIEFCHND' A
#
# COMPACT_ATOMS: atom_id res chain seq x y z
N MET A 1 5.18 -9.00 12.56
CA MET A 1 4.67 -7.61 12.47
C MET A 1 4.33 -7.34 11.02
N ASN A 2 3.17 -6.81 10.72
CA ASN A 2 2.80 -6.43 9.35
C ASN A 2 2.94 -4.92 9.16
N ILE A 3 3.28 -4.52 7.93
CA ILE A 3 3.31 -3.13 7.48
C ILE A 3 2.37 -3.06 6.28
N TYR A 4 1.21 -2.45 6.48
CA TYR A 4 0.20 -2.23 5.46
C TYR A 4 0.47 -0.92 4.73
N LEU A 5 0.38 -0.94 3.40
CA LEU A 5 0.53 0.26 2.58
C LEU A 5 -0.80 0.59 1.91
N ALA A 6 -1.26 1.83 2.07
CA ALA A 6 -2.39 2.38 1.33
C ALA A 6 -1.89 3.59 0.52
N GLY A 7 -2.18 3.60 -0.77
CA GLY A 7 -1.77 4.70 -1.62
C GLY A 7 -2.13 4.54 -3.09
N ASP A 8 -1.55 5.42 -3.90
CA ASP A 8 -1.77 5.49 -5.35
C ASP A 8 -0.67 4.76 -6.16
N SER A 9 -0.47 5.17 -7.42
CA SER A 9 0.55 4.62 -8.32
C SER A 9 1.97 4.71 -7.79
N ILE A 10 2.30 5.72 -6.99
CA ILE A 10 3.66 5.89 -6.46
C ILE A 10 3.96 4.87 -5.34
N VAL A 11 2.93 4.21 -4.79
CA VAL A 11 3.06 3.15 -3.78
C VAL A 11 2.85 1.76 -4.38
N GLN A 12 2.05 1.62 -5.44
CA GLN A 12 1.59 0.35 -6.03
C GLN A 12 2.73 -0.65 -6.38
N ASN A 13 2.44 -1.95 -6.25
CA ASN A 13 3.23 -3.02 -6.89
C ASN A 13 2.90 -3.15 -8.39
N TYR A 14 3.94 -3.21 -9.21
CA TYR A 14 3.83 -3.41 -10.66
C TYR A 14 4.36 -4.80 -11.05
N THR A 15 4.01 -5.27 -12.24
CA THR A 15 4.57 -6.52 -12.78
C THR A 15 5.92 -6.27 -13.42
N ASP A 16 6.71 -7.33 -13.62
CA ASP A 16 8.02 -7.25 -14.27
C ASP A 16 7.95 -6.79 -15.75
N GLU A 17 6.76 -6.78 -16.35
CA GLU A 17 6.50 -6.29 -17.70
C GLU A 17 6.36 -4.75 -17.75
N GLU A 18 6.19 -4.10 -16.60
CA GLU A 18 5.96 -2.67 -16.48
C GLU A 18 7.27 -1.93 -16.16
N PHE A 19 7.63 -0.91 -16.95
CA PHE A 19 8.84 -0.09 -16.74
C PHE A 19 8.67 1.01 -15.68
N ILE A 20 7.77 0.81 -14.73
CA ILE A 20 7.45 1.76 -13.66
C ILE A 20 7.38 1.04 -12.33
N ALA A 21 7.48 1.82 -11.26
CA ALA A 21 7.64 1.28 -9.94
C ALA A 21 7.04 2.19 -8.87
N GLY A 22 6.24 1.62 -7.97
CA GLY A 22 5.93 2.24 -6.70
C GLY A 22 7.01 1.91 -5.66
N TRP A 23 7.25 2.80 -4.69
CA TRP A 23 8.23 2.54 -3.63
C TRP A 23 7.82 1.38 -2.73
N GLY A 24 6.51 1.14 -2.58
CA GLY A 24 5.94 0.11 -1.72
C GLY A 24 6.39 -1.30 -2.10
N GLN A 25 6.67 -1.57 -3.37
CA GLN A 25 7.16 -2.87 -3.84
C GLN A 25 8.60 -3.16 -3.36
N TYR A 26 9.39 -2.13 -3.07
CA TYR A 26 10.78 -2.27 -2.63
C TYR A 26 10.94 -2.15 -1.12
N LEU A 27 9.93 -1.68 -0.39
CA LEU A 27 9.97 -1.59 1.07
C LEU A 27 10.40 -2.90 1.76
N PRO A 28 10.03 -4.12 1.29
CA PRO A 28 10.51 -5.37 1.89
C PRO A 28 12.03 -5.47 2.04
N TYR A 29 12.81 -4.81 1.17
CA TYR A 29 14.27 -4.84 1.22
C TYR A 29 14.88 -3.94 2.30
N TYR A 30 14.09 -3.02 2.87
CA TYR A 30 14.56 -2.00 3.80
C TYR A 30 14.00 -2.14 5.22
N VAL A 31 13.20 -3.18 5.46
CA VAL A 31 12.61 -3.46 6.78
C VAL A 31 13.21 -4.71 7.39
N ASN A 32 12.99 -4.90 8.70
CA ASN A 32 13.42 -6.11 9.38
C ASN A 32 12.86 -7.36 8.68
N LYS A 33 13.68 -8.41 8.58
CA LYS A 33 13.32 -9.70 7.94
C LYS A 33 12.06 -10.37 8.51
N ASP A 34 11.70 -10.06 9.76
CA ASP A 34 10.53 -10.60 10.45
C ASP A 34 9.27 -9.73 10.26
N ALA A 35 9.40 -8.62 9.52
CA ALA A 35 8.29 -7.77 9.10
C ALA A 35 7.77 -8.21 7.73
N ARG A 36 6.44 -8.21 7.56
CA ARG A 36 5.79 -8.49 6.28
C ARG A 36 5.17 -7.21 5.74
N VAL A 37 5.52 -6.83 4.51
CA VAL A 37 4.87 -5.72 3.81
C VAL A 37 3.65 -6.24 3.04
N ILE A 38 2.51 -5.57 3.19
CA ILE A 38 1.25 -5.91 2.53
C ILE A 38 0.75 -4.65 1.82
N ASN A 39 0.84 -4.64 0.49
CA ASN A 39 0.60 -3.45 -0.31
C ASN A 39 -0.82 -3.45 -0.91
N TYR A 40 -1.69 -2.57 -0.42
CA TYR A 40 -3.06 -2.36 -0.92
C TYR A 40 -3.17 -1.22 -1.92
N ALA A 41 -2.06 -0.53 -2.21
CA ALA A 41 -2.05 0.63 -3.09
C ALA A 41 -2.47 0.28 -4.52
N LYS A 42 -3.14 1.25 -5.17
CA LYS A 42 -3.62 1.10 -6.54
C LYS A 42 -3.59 2.43 -7.27
N GLY A 43 -2.96 2.43 -8.45
CA GLY A 43 -2.88 3.56 -9.36
C GLY A 43 -4.25 4.11 -9.76
N GLY A 44 -4.29 5.42 -9.96
CA GLY A 44 -5.49 6.17 -10.32
C GLY A 44 -6.51 6.31 -9.18
N ARG A 45 -6.13 6.08 -7.92
CA ARG A 45 -7.01 6.28 -6.76
C ARG A 45 -6.57 7.53 -6.01
N SER A 46 -7.51 8.44 -5.81
CA SER A 46 -7.45 9.44 -4.74
C SER A 46 -7.77 8.78 -3.40
N SER A 47 -7.51 9.50 -2.31
CA SER A 47 -7.93 9.08 -0.96
C SER A 47 -9.43 8.73 -0.90
N ARG A 48 -10.27 9.56 -1.55
CA ARG A 48 -11.73 9.37 -1.63
C ARG A 48 -12.12 8.11 -2.40
N LEU A 49 -11.52 7.85 -3.57
CA LEU A 49 -11.83 6.65 -4.33
C LEU A 49 -11.39 5.38 -3.59
N PHE A 50 -10.24 5.44 -2.92
CA PHE A 50 -9.74 4.31 -2.13
C PHE A 50 -10.71 3.91 -1.00
N ILE A 51 -11.30 4.90 -0.32
CA ILE A 51 -12.37 4.68 0.68
C ILE A 51 -13.63 4.12 0.00
N ASN A 52 -14.09 4.75 -1.07
CA ASN A 52 -15.34 4.35 -1.75
C ASN A 52 -15.29 2.95 -2.37
N GLU A 53 -14.10 2.47 -2.76
CA GLU A 53 -13.89 1.12 -3.26
C GLU A 53 -13.79 0.05 -2.15
N GLY A 54 -13.90 0.44 -0.86
CA GLY A 54 -13.83 -0.48 0.28
C GLY A 54 -12.44 -1.05 0.55
N ARG A 55 -11.38 -0.43 0.00
CA ARG A 55 -10.00 -0.91 0.19
C ARG A 55 -9.53 -0.71 1.63
N PHE A 56 -9.98 0.35 2.30
CA PHE A 56 -9.77 0.51 3.73
C PHE A 56 -10.50 -0.57 4.54
N ASP A 57 -11.72 -0.94 4.16
CA ASP A 57 -12.50 -1.98 4.85
C ASP A 57 -11.81 -3.35 4.76
N GLU A 58 -11.15 -3.64 3.63
CA GLU A 58 -10.36 -4.87 3.48
C GLU A 58 -9.13 -4.87 4.40
N LEU A 59 -8.46 -3.72 4.53
CA LEU A 59 -7.31 -3.53 5.40
C LEU A 59 -7.72 -3.64 6.88
N GLU A 60 -8.81 -3.00 7.27
CA GLU A 60 -9.36 -2.98 8.63
C GLU A 60 -9.63 -4.41 9.16
N LYS A 61 -10.12 -5.31 8.30
CA LYS A 61 -10.39 -6.71 8.67
C LYS A 61 -9.13 -7.50 9.03
N ASN A 62 -7.95 -7.05 8.60
CA ASN A 62 -6.70 -7.80 8.71
C ASN A 62 -5.70 -7.16 9.68
N ILE A 63 -5.73 -5.84 9.83
CA ILE A 63 -4.80 -5.11 10.69
C ILE A 63 -5.10 -5.36 12.18
N LYS A 64 -4.05 -5.46 12.99
CA LYS A 64 -4.14 -5.71 14.43
C LYS A 64 -3.16 -4.84 15.21
N ALA A 65 -3.33 -4.80 16.53
CA ALA A 65 -2.41 -4.11 17.42
C ALA A 65 -0.96 -4.60 17.21
N GLY A 66 -0.05 -3.64 17.05
CA GLY A 66 1.37 -3.90 16.77
C GLY A 66 1.74 -3.95 15.29
N ASP A 67 0.77 -3.86 14.37
CA ASP A 67 1.02 -3.65 12.94
C ASP A 67 1.10 -2.14 12.61
N TYR A 68 1.67 -1.81 11.46
CA TYR A 68 1.81 -0.44 10.96
C TYR A 68 0.93 -0.23 9.73
N LEU A 69 0.39 0.97 9.60
CA LEU A 69 -0.30 1.43 8.40
C LEU A 69 0.38 2.70 7.88
N LEU A 70 0.98 2.61 6.70
CA LEU A 70 1.60 3.73 5.99
C LEU A 70 0.64 4.20 4.88
N ILE A 71 0.37 5.50 4.85
CA ILE A 71 -0.63 6.11 3.97
C ILE A 71 0.04 7.21 3.15
N GLU A 72 -0.05 7.12 1.83
CA GLU A 72 0.38 8.17 0.90
C GLU A 72 -0.62 8.33 -0.24
N PHE A 73 -1.27 9.49 -0.32
CA PHE A 73 -2.17 9.91 -1.39
C PHE A 73 -1.88 11.38 -1.75
N CYS A 74 -2.64 11.98 -2.66
CA CYS A 74 -2.61 13.37 -3.17
C CYS A 74 -2.26 13.51 -4.66
N HIS A 75 -1.58 12.55 -5.31
CA HIS A 75 -1.26 12.70 -6.75
C HIS A 75 -2.48 12.65 -7.67
N ASN A 76 -3.60 12.11 -7.19
CA ASN A 76 -4.83 11.91 -7.95
C ASN A 76 -6.06 12.56 -7.28
N ASP A 77 -5.86 13.34 -6.22
CA ASP A 77 -6.94 13.98 -5.45
C ASP A 77 -7.48 15.23 -6.15
#